data_AF-A0A0F0I7V6-F1
#
_entry.id   AF-A0A0F0I7V6-F1
#
_cell.length_a   1.000
_cell.length_b   1.000
_cell.length_c   1.000
_cell.angle_alpha   90.00
_cell.angle_beta   90.00
_cell.angle_gamma   90.00
#
_symmetry.space_group_name_H-M   'P 1'
#
loop_
_entity.id
_entity.type
_entity.pdbx_description
1 polymer ?
#
loop_
_entity_poly.entity_id
_entity_poly.type
_entity_poly.pdbx_seq_one_letter_code
_entity_poly.pdbx_strand_id
1 'polypeptide(L)'
;MATPAHCYYCFECLAASYKGQEHISLTAVEELWERYEQFKKVSALQDNDESVSLRESASLSLQSGDDDDDIDDVSSKPKNGPRGLKLPNINRLQSQILSDSSSATTPSSNSSHSGLSSSTPTTTMTTPSSQSLQSDASGWRRQREKDRQYPLFVTWNTLSKSGRKSLRGCIGTFEAQELAAGLESYAITSAFEDSRFTPIPAAAIPTLSCSLTLLGSFEPCTNALDWVLGVHGIRISFINRGRRYGATYLPDVPVEQGWTKEQTLRSLMEKAGWDGGHESMTRRFLRGSSSGGHTPGSSKPWEQVSDFRVVKYQGLKASASYAEWQEWRQWVLSLGDGSEKLLSPAV
;
A
#
# COMPACT_ATOMS: atom_id res chain seq x y z
N MET A 1 3.41 2.79 -4.49
CA MET A 1 3.29 2.78 -3.01
C MET A 1 2.57 1.51 -2.59
N ALA A 2 2.82 0.98 -1.39
CA ALA A 2 1.99 -0.10 -0.86
C ALA A 2 0.62 0.48 -0.46
N THR A 3 -0.45 -0.14 -0.94
CA THR A 3 -1.85 0.19 -0.62
C THR A 3 -2.56 -0.97 0.09
N PRO A 4 -3.71 -0.72 0.77
CA PRO A 4 -4.57 -1.76 1.32
C PRO A 4 -5.03 -2.80 0.28
N ALA A 5 -5.14 -2.43 -1.01
CA ALA A 5 -5.48 -3.35 -2.09
C ALA A 5 -4.53 -4.56 -2.16
N HIS A 6 -3.22 -4.35 -1.99
CA HIS A 6 -2.27 -5.48 -1.95
C HIS A 6 -2.52 -6.39 -0.74
N CYS A 7 -2.97 -5.83 0.40
CA CYS A 7 -3.32 -6.63 1.58
C CYS A 7 -4.57 -7.47 1.30
N TYR A 8 -5.56 -6.90 0.61
CA TYR A 8 -6.76 -7.63 0.17
C TYR A 8 -6.41 -8.75 -0.82
N TYR A 9 -5.48 -8.50 -1.74
CA TYR A 9 -4.96 -9.53 -2.64
C TYR A 9 -4.31 -10.69 -1.87
N CYS A 10 -3.50 -10.39 -0.85
CA CYS A 10 -2.92 -11.43 0.02
C CYS A 10 -3.99 -12.25 0.75
N PHE A 11 -5.08 -11.61 1.21
CA PHE A 11 -6.22 -12.30 1.79
C PHE A 11 -6.96 -13.18 0.77
N GLU A 12 -7.15 -12.72 -0.48
CA GLU A 12 -7.74 -13.55 -1.54
C GLU A 12 -6.87 -14.76 -1.86
N CYS A 13 -5.54 -14.59 -2.00
CA CYS A 13 -4.59 -15.69 -2.20
C CYS A 13 -4.69 -16.71 -1.06
N LEU A 14 -4.63 -16.22 0.20
CA LEU A 14 -4.73 -17.07 1.38
C LEU A 14 -6.09 -17.80 1.44
N ALA A 15 -7.21 -17.11 1.21
CA ALA A 15 -8.53 -17.71 1.24
C ALA A 15 -8.74 -18.75 0.12
N ALA A 16 -8.22 -18.49 -1.08
CA ALA A 16 -8.27 -19.40 -2.20
C ALA A 16 -7.43 -20.66 -1.96
N SER A 17 -6.29 -20.54 -1.28
CA SER A 17 -5.42 -21.68 -0.94
C SER A 17 -6.12 -22.75 -0.10
N TYR A 18 -6.99 -22.37 0.84
CA TYR A 18 -7.77 -23.34 1.65
C TYR A 18 -8.88 -24.04 0.86
N LYS A 19 -9.34 -23.44 -0.24
CA LYS A 19 -10.41 -23.98 -1.09
C LYS A 19 -9.88 -24.71 -2.32
N GLY A 20 -8.56 -24.66 -2.56
CA GLY A 20 -7.96 -25.16 -3.80
C GLY A 20 -8.50 -24.44 -5.05
N GLN A 21 -8.86 -23.16 -4.92
CA GLN A 21 -9.41 -22.34 -5.99
C GLN A 21 -8.35 -21.39 -6.52
N GLU A 22 -8.54 -20.92 -7.75
CA GLU A 22 -7.79 -19.81 -8.29
C GLU A 22 -8.28 -18.49 -7.68
N HIS A 23 -7.38 -17.56 -7.43
CA HIS A 23 -7.71 -16.26 -6.86
C HIS A 23 -7.88 -15.20 -7.95
N ILE A 24 -8.60 -14.13 -7.62
CA ILE A 24 -8.69 -12.92 -8.44
C ILE A 24 -7.29 -12.34 -8.70
N SER A 25 -7.07 -11.75 -9.88
CA SER A 25 -5.79 -11.12 -10.23
C SER A 25 -5.54 -9.84 -9.43
N LEU A 26 -4.26 -9.50 -9.18
CA LEU A 26 -3.90 -8.29 -8.43
C LEU A 26 -4.48 -7.02 -9.07
N THR A 27 -4.39 -6.90 -10.40
CA THR A 27 -4.95 -5.75 -11.14
C THR A 27 -6.44 -5.59 -10.91
N ALA A 28 -7.21 -6.69 -10.92
CA ALA A 28 -8.64 -6.63 -10.67
C ALA A 28 -8.97 -6.23 -9.22
N VAL A 29 -8.17 -6.68 -8.25
CA VAL A 29 -8.28 -6.23 -6.85
C VAL A 29 -7.97 -4.74 -6.71
N GLU A 30 -6.91 -4.24 -7.34
CA GLU A 30 -6.56 -2.81 -7.33
C GLU A 30 -7.70 -1.96 -7.93
N GLU A 31 -8.25 -2.35 -9.09
CA GLU A 31 -9.38 -1.64 -9.71
C GLU A 31 -10.64 -1.61 -8.83
N LEU A 32 -11.01 -2.76 -8.25
CA LEU A 32 -12.18 -2.87 -7.38
C LEU A 32 -11.99 -2.07 -6.10
N TRP A 33 -10.77 -2.07 -5.54
CA TRP A 33 -10.43 -1.26 -4.38
C TRP A 33 -10.51 0.24 -4.67
N GLU A 34 -10.00 0.70 -5.82
CA GLU A 34 -10.11 2.12 -6.21
C GLU A 34 -11.57 2.56 -6.34
N ARG A 35 -12.43 1.73 -6.96
CA ARG A 35 -13.88 1.99 -7.05
C ARG A 35 -14.53 2.02 -5.67
N TYR A 36 -14.14 1.13 -4.77
CA TYR A 36 -14.64 1.10 -3.40
C TYR A 36 -14.28 2.37 -2.62
N GLU A 37 -13.03 2.84 -2.73
CA GLU A 37 -12.59 4.09 -2.11
C GLU A 37 -13.32 5.31 -2.67
N GLN A 38 -13.62 5.33 -3.97
CA GLN A 38 -14.47 6.37 -4.56
C GLN A 38 -15.89 6.32 -4.01
N PHE A 39 -16.49 5.14 -3.91
CA PHE A 39 -17.81 4.94 -3.31
C PHE A 39 -17.85 5.48 -1.87
N LYS A 40 -16.88 5.10 -1.02
CA LYS A 40 -16.79 5.60 0.36
C LYS A 40 -16.70 7.13 0.43
N LYS A 41 -15.93 7.75 -0.46
CA LYS A 41 -15.80 9.22 -0.53
C LYS A 41 -17.12 9.88 -0.92
N VAL A 42 -17.83 9.35 -1.91
CA VAL A 42 -19.12 9.90 -2.36
C VAL A 42 -20.17 9.76 -1.25
N SER A 43 -20.28 8.58 -0.62
CA SER A 43 -21.21 8.37 0.50
C SER A 43 -20.93 9.32 1.67
N ALA A 44 -19.65 9.52 2.03
CA ALA A 44 -19.27 10.43 3.11
C ALA A 44 -19.64 11.91 2.82
N LEU A 45 -19.61 12.33 1.55
CA LEU A 45 -20.03 13.67 1.15
C LEU A 45 -21.56 13.82 1.19
N GLN A 46 -22.30 12.78 0.79
CA GLN A 46 -23.76 12.79 0.77
C GLN A 46 -24.34 12.82 2.19
N ASP A 47 -23.74 12.08 3.13
CA ASP A 47 -24.12 12.13 4.55
C ASP A 47 -23.83 13.51 5.18
N ASN A 48 -22.78 14.20 4.72
CA ASN A 48 -22.47 15.55 5.18
C ASN A 48 -23.48 16.58 4.66
N ASP A 49 -23.94 16.44 3.42
CA ASP A 49 -24.92 17.34 2.79
C ASP A 49 -26.34 17.17 3.39
N GLU A 50 -26.77 15.93 3.66
CA GLU A 50 -28.02 15.68 4.41
C GLU A 50 -27.97 16.20 5.86
N SER A 51 -26.79 16.20 6.48
CA SER A 51 -26.62 16.77 7.82
C SER A 51 -26.68 18.31 7.85
N VAL A 52 -26.49 18.98 6.70
CA VAL A 52 -26.60 20.44 6.56
C VAL A 52 -28.04 20.83 6.21
N SER A 53 -28.71 20.07 5.35
CA SER A 53 -30.12 20.32 4.98
C SER A 53 -31.10 20.10 6.15
N LEU A 54 -30.80 19.17 7.06
CA LEU A 54 -31.59 18.96 8.30
C LEU A 54 -31.39 20.07 9.35
N ARG A 55 -30.29 20.82 9.29
CA ARG A 55 -30.04 21.97 10.18
C ARG A 55 -30.77 23.22 9.70
N GLU A 56 -30.93 23.37 8.39
CA GLU A 56 -31.65 24.49 7.77
C GLU A 56 -33.18 24.31 7.82
N SER A 57 -33.64 23.06 7.97
CA SER A 57 -35.07 22.74 8.17
C SER A 57 -35.52 22.92 9.63
N ALA A 58 -34.59 22.85 10.60
CA ALA A 58 -34.88 22.99 12.03
C ALA A 58 -34.90 24.46 12.50
N SER A 59 -34.42 25.41 11.70
CA SER A 59 -34.38 26.84 12.03
C SER A 59 -35.64 27.64 11.59
N LEU A 60 -36.62 27.00 10.94
CA LEU A 60 -37.85 27.66 10.45
C LEU A 60 -39.15 27.24 11.16
N SER A 61 -39.08 26.53 12.29
CA SER A 61 -40.29 26.14 13.02
C SER A 61 -40.15 26.28 14.54
N LEU A 62 -40.03 27.52 15.02
CA LEU A 62 -40.33 27.88 16.42
C LEU A 62 -40.72 29.36 16.53
N GLN A 63 -42.02 29.64 16.46
CA GLN A 63 -42.59 30.89 16.98
C GLN A 63 -44.04 30.62 17.43
N SER A 64 -44.22 30.37 18.74
CA SER A 64 -45.34 30.83 19.59
C SER A 64 -45.62 29.86 20.74
N GLY A 65 -45.72 30.40 21.97
CA GLY A 65 -46.54 29.82 23.04
C GLY A 65 -45.81 29.56 24.35
N ASP A 66 -45.99 30.48 25.30
CA ASP A 66 -45.77 30.32 26.74
C ASP A 66 -46.63 29.16 27.32
N ASP A 67 -46.14 28.50 28.38
CA ASP A 67 -46.81 28.33 29.69
C ASP A 67 -46.19 27.17 30.51
N ASP A 68 -46.15 27.41 31.83
CA ASP A 68 -45.62 26.58 32.93
C ASP A 68 -46.34 25.22 33.14
N ASP A 69 -45.63 24.22 33.68
CA ASP A 69 -45.98 23.49 34.92
C ASP A 69 -45.21 22.15 35.10
N ASP A 70 -44.87 21.88 36.36
CA ASP A 70 -44.25 20.66 36.92
C ASP A 70 -45.06 19.36 36.67
N ILE A 71 -44.38 18.20 36.53
CA ILE A 71 -44.64 16.93 37.27
C ILE A 71 -43.77 15.74 36.79
N ASP A 72 -43.50 14.88 37.78
CA ASP A 72 -42.73 13.63 37.89
C ASP A 72 -42.88 12.49 36.85
N ASP A 73 -41.83 11.65 36.87
CA ASP A 73 -41.77 10.18 36.71
C ASP A 73 -42.29 9.50 35.43
N VAL A 74 -41.39 8.76 34.76
CA VAL A 74 -41.49 7.30 34.52
C VAL A 74 -40.36 6.82 33.60
N SER A 75 -39.63 5.84 34.12
CA SER A 75 -38.67 4.97 33.44
C SER A 75 -39.25 4.27 32.19
N SER A 76 -38.59 4.42 31.04
CA SER A 76 -38.66 3.41 29.96
C SER A 76 -37.43 3.43 29.04
N LYS A 77 -36.83 2.24 28.87
CA LYS A 77 -35.67 1.92 28.01
C LYS A 77 -35.97 2.17 26.53
N PRO A 78 -34.98 2.59 25.70
CA PRO A 78 -35.00 2.30 24.27
C PRO A 78 -34.15 1.07 23.94
N LYS A 79 -34.80 0.05 23.35
CA LYS A 79 -34.15 -1.03 22.59
C LYS A 79 -33.80 -0.48 21.20
N ASN A 80 -32.52 -0.27 20.91
CA ASN A 80 -32.05 -0.07 19.53
C ASN A 80 -31.40 -1.37 19.02
N GLY A 81 -32.13 -2.09 18.16
CA GLY A 81 -31.56 -3.10 17.26
C GLY A 81 -31.07 -2.42 15.96
N PRO A 82 -30.08 -2.99 15.26
CA PRO A 82 -29.51 -2.37 14.07
C PRO A 82 -30.48 -2.47 12.88
N ARG A 83 -30.79 -1.33 12.26
CA ARG A 83 -31.55 -1.25 11.01
C ARG A 83 -30.61 -1.55 9.83
N GLY A 84 -31.05 -2.46 8.96
CA GLY A 84 -30.33 -2.85 7.75
C GLY A 84 -30.15 -1.70 6.77
N LEU A 85 -28.96 -1.63 6.19
CA LEU A 85 -28.58 -0.70 5.12
C LEU A 85 -29.39 -1.00 3.86
N LYS A 86 -30.12 -0.01 3.35
CA LYS A 86 -30.87 -0.09 2.10
C LYS A 86 -30.07 0.62 1.01
N LEU A 87 -29.62 -0.14 0.01
CA LEU A 87 -28.89 0.37 -1.16
C LEU A 87 -29.84 1.17 -2.08
N PRO A 88 -29.41 2.32 -2.64
CA PRO A 88 -30.18 3.04 -3.65
C PRO A 88 -30.15 2.33 -5.01
N ASN A 89 -31.30 2.37 -5.69
CA ASN A 89 -31.56 1.70 -6.96
C ASN A 89 -31.05 2.56 -8.13
N ILE A 90 -30.07 2.06 -8.90
CA ILE A 90 -29.56 2.78 -10.08
C ILE A 90 -30.46 2.46 -11.27
N ASN A 91 -31.44 3.33 -11.52
CA ASN A 91 -32.19 3.29 -12.78
C ASN A 91 -31.38 3.93 -13.91
N ARG A 92 -31.04 3.06 -14.86
CA ARG A 92 -30.48 3.30 -16.18
C ARG A 92 -31.41 4.23 -16.99
N LEU A 93 -30.93 5.42 -17.38
CA LEU A 93 -31.63 6.27 -18.34
C LEU A 93 -30.88 6.26 -19.68
N GLN A 94 -31.45 5.51 -20.62
CA GLN A 94 -31.32 5.71 -22.06
C GLN A 94 -32.29 6.79 -22.51
N SER A 95 -31.93 7.43 -23.63
CA SER A 95 -32.79 8.19 -24.57
C SER A 95 -33.17 9.61 -24.14
N GLN A 96 -33.47 10.55 -25.02
CA GLN A 96 -33.27 10.78 -26.45
C GLN A 96 -33.64 12.27 -26.65
N ILE A 97 -32.85 12.92 -27.51
CA ILE A 97 -33.13 14.07 -28.39
C ILE A 97 -34.57 14.64 -28.38
N LEU A 98 -34.68 15.98 -28.26
CA LEU A 98 -35.49 16.94 -29.07
C LEU A 98 -35.32 18.35 -28.42
N SER A 99 -34.61 19.28 -29.08
CA SER A 99 -35.12 20.35 -29.96
C SER A 99 -35.68 21.57 -29.23
N ASP A 100 -34.93 22.68 -29.26
CA ASP A 100 -35.51 23.98 -29.64
C ASP A 100 -34.42 24.90 -30.20
N SER A 101 -34.69 25.44 -31.39
CA SER A 101 -33.88 26.43 -32.09
C SER A 101 -34.65 27.74 -32.17
N SER A 102 -33.93 28.86 -32.19
CA SER A 102 -34.44 30.11 -32.74
C SER A 102 -33.34 30.79 -33.54
N SER A 103 -33.64 30.93 -34.83
CA SER A 103 -33.39 32.10 -35.70
C SER A 103 -31.93 32.57 -35.89
N ALA A 104 -31.44 32.95 -37.07
CA ALA A 104 -31.86 32.91 -38.46
C ALA A 104 -30.63 33.46 -39.23
N THR A 105 -30.38 32.98 -40.45
CA THR A 105 -29.95 33.71 -41.67
C THR A 105 -29.13 32.81 -42.60
N THR A 106 -29.54 32.84 -43.87
CA THR A 106 -29.01 32.18 -45.06
C THR A 106 -28.10 33.16 -45.84
N PRO A 107 -27.64 32.86 -47.06
CA PRO A 107 -26.93 31.68 -47.60
C PRO A 107 -25.53 32.13 -48.15
N SER A 108 -24.61 31.31 -48.67
CA SER A 108 -24.59 30.85 -50.07
C SER A 108 -23.25 30.19 -50.45
N SER A 109 -23.34 29.14 -51.27
CA SER A 109 -22.54 28.81 -52.49
C SER A 109 -21.02 28.57 -52.48
N ASN A 110 -20.70 27.31 -52.83
CA ASN A 110 -19.80 26.84 -53.89
C ASN A 110 -18.28 27.17 -53.93
N SER A 111 -17.51 26.09 -53.80
CA SER A 111 -16.67 25.52 -54.87
C SER A 111 -15.13 25.77 -54.88
N SER A 112 -14.43 24.63 -54.99
CA SER A 112 -13.27 24.31 -55.83
C SER A 112 -11.87 24.95 -55.69
N HIS A 113 -10.89 24.02 -55.70
CA HIS A 113 -9.61 24.01 -56.43
C HIS A 113 -8.38 24.77 -55.90
N SER A 114 -7.37 23.94 -55.56
CA SER A 114 -5.93 24.01 -55.90
C SER A 114 -5.13 25.31 -55.73
N GLY A 115 -3.96 25.19 -55.10
CA GLY A 115 -2.88 26.16 -55.29
C GLY A 115 -1.72 26.00 -54.32
N LEU A 116 -0.57 25.64 -54.86
CA LEU A 116 0.73 25.55 -54.19
C LEU A 116 1.13 26.88 -53.52
N SER A 117 1.87 26.83 -52.39
CA SER A 117 3.24 27.36 -52.27
C SER A 117 3.71 27.54 -50.83
N SER A 118 5.01 27.27 -50.69
CA SER A 118 5.92 27.44 -49.55
C SER A 118 5.99 28.86 -48.98
N SER A 119 6.06 28.97 -47.64
CA SER A 119 7.15 29.64 -46.88
C SER A 119 6.73 29.93 -45.43
N THR A 120 7.52 29.45 -44.48
CA THR A 120 7.58 29.80 -43.05
C THR A 120 7.92 31.29 -42.82
N PRO A 121 7.94 31.80 -41.56
CA PRO A 121 7.15 31.50 -40.36
C PRO A 121 6.50 32.81 -39.82
N THR A 122 5.66 32.75 -38.77
CA THR A 122 5.67 33.67 -37.60
C THR A 122 4.45 33.41 -36.69
N THR A 123 4.79 33.22 -35.42
CA THR A 123 4.05 33.18 -34.15
C THR A 123 2.53 33.46 -34.07
N THR A 124 1.93 32.65 -33.18
CA THR A 124 0.89 32.95 -32.16
C THR A 124 -0.54 32.43 -32.41
N MET A 125 -0.87 31.39 -31.63
CA MET A 125 -2.18 31.03 -31.05
C MET A 125 -3.35 30.73 -31.98
N THR A 126 -3.56 29.45 -32.25
CA THR A 126 -4.92 28.89 -32.36
C THR A 126 -4.92 27.42 -31.94
N THR A 127 -5.83 27.10 -31.03
CA THR A 127 -6.23 25.78 -30.55
C THR A 127 -6.47 24.78 -31.70
N PRO A 128 -5.89 23.55 -31.65
CA PRO A 128 -6.43 22.43 -32.40
C PRO A 128 -7.29 21.55 -31.51
N SER A 129 -8.49 21.35 -32.02
CA SER A 129 -9.57 20.50 -31.56
C SER A 129 -9.13 19.08 -31.19
N SER A 130 -9.81 18.56 -30.18
CA SER A 130 -9.82 17.19 -29.71
C SER A 130 -9.95 16.20 -30.87
N GLN A 131 -8.88 15.48 -31.17
CA GLN A 131 -8.94 14.19 -31.86
C GLN A 131 -8.54 13.11 -30.86
N SER A 132 -9.44 12.15 -30.76
CA SER A 132 -9.49 10.99 -29.88
C SER A 132 -8.15 10.26 -29.70
N LEU A 133 -7.58 10.36 -28.50
CA LEU A 133 -6.53 9.48 -27.98
C LEU A 133 -7.08 8.64 -26.82
N GLN A 134 -8.18 7.92 -27.03
CA GLN A 134 -8.82 7.12 -25.97
C GLN A 134 -8.60 5.60 -26.07
N SER A 135 -7.84 5.10 -27.05
CA SER A 135 -7.68 3.65 -27.22
C SER A 135 -6.34 3.03 -26.80
N ASP A 136 -5.29 3.81 -26.52
CA ASP A 136 -3.95 3.24 -26.25
C ASP A 136 -3.46 3.36 -24.79
N ALA A 137 -4.11 4.20 -23.96
CA ALA A 137 -3.66 4.42 -22.57
C ALA A 137 -3.76 3.16 -21.68
N SER A 138 -4.64 2.21 -22.01
CA SER A 138 -4.83 0.99 -21.22
C SER A 138 -3.76 -0.10 -21.47
N GLY A 139 -3.09 -0.07 -22.63
CA GLY A 139 -2.02 -1.01 -22.98
C GLY A 139 -0.71 -0.64 -22.28
N TRP A 140 -0.31 0.62 -22.36
CA TRP A 140 0.91 1.13 -21.71
C TRP A 140 0.84 1.10 -20.17
N ARG A 141 -0.35 1.29 -19.58
CA ARG A 141 -0.56 1.20 -18.12
C ARG A 141 -0.45 -0.25 -17.61
N ARG A 142 -1.04 -1.22 -18.32
CA ARG A 142 -0.92 -2.65 -18.04
C ARG A 142 0.52 -3.17 -18.15
N GLN A 143 1.27 -2.71 -19.15
CA GLN A 143 2.67 -3.08 -19.33
C GLN A 143 3.53 -2.59 -18.15
N ARG A 144 3.32 -1.35 -17.69
CA ARG A 144 4.06 -0.75 -16.57
C ARG A 144 3.78 -1.42 -15.23
N GLU A 145 2.65 -2.11 -15.09
CA GLU A 145 2.27 -2.85 -13.89
C GLU A 145 2.97 -4.21 -13.78
N LYS A 146 3.21 -4.91 -14.90
CA LYS A 146 4.01 -6.15 -14.92
C LYS A 146 5.48 -5.94 -14.56
N ASP A 147 6.01 -4.74 -14.80
CA ASP A 147 7.42 -4.41 -14.49
C ASP A 147 7.64 -3.93 -13.04
N ARG A 148 6.58 -3.92 -12.21
CA ARG A 148 6.67 -3.50 -10.80
C ARG A 148 7.36 -4.58 -9.98
N GLN A 149 8.68 -4.45 -9.85
CA GLN A 149 9.47 -5.35 -9.02
C GLN A 149 9.88 -4.69 -7.69
N TYR A 150 9.62 -5.38 -6.58
CA TYR A 150 9.97 -4.90 -5.24
C TYR A 150 10.48 -6.06 -4.39
N PRO A 151 11.53 -5.85 -3.57
CA PRO A 151 11.73 -6.66 -2.39
C PRO A 151 10.57 -6.41 -1.43
N LEU A 152 10.02 -7.47 -0.85
CA LEU A 152 8.79 -7.38 -0.09
C LEU A 152 8.75 -8.33 1.09
N PHE A 153 7.97 -7.96 2.09
CA PHE A 153 7.67 -8.77 3.27
C PHE A 153 6.17 -8.80 3.50
N VAL A 154 5.63 -10.01 3.67
CA VAL A 154 4.24 -10.23 4.05
C VAL A 154 4.20 -10.69 5.49
N THR A 155 3.36 -10.05 6.29
CA THR A 155 3.23 -10.32 7.72
C THR A 155 1.78 -10.53 8.10
N TRP A 156 1.49 -11.68 8.68
CA TRP A 156 0.23 -12.00 9.32
C TRP A 156 0.31 -11.70 10.82
N ASN A 157 -0.67 -10.96 11.33
CA ASN A 157 -0.86 -10.73 12.76
C ASN A 157 -2.24 -11.22 13.18
N THR A 158 -2.38 -11.74 14.38
CA THR A 158 -3.70 -11.90 15.02
C THR A 158 -4.10 -10.62 15.73
N LEU A 159 -5.39 -10.29 15.70
CA LEU A 159 -5.99 -9.17 16.39
C LEU A 159 -6.70 -9.66 17.64
N SER A 160 -6.25 -9.19 18.80
CA SER A 160 -6.97 -9.36 20.06
C SER A 160 -8.31 -8.59 20.03
N LYS A 161 -9.27 -9.00 20.85
CA LYS A 161 -10.50 -8.22 21.13
C LYS A 161 -10.20 -6.79 21.60
N SER A 162 -9.03 -6.57 22.20
CA SER A 162 -8.54 -5.26 22.64
C SER A 162 -7.84 -4.45 21.53
N GLY A 163 -7.82 -4.93 20.29
CA GLY A 163 -7.15 -4.28 19.15
C GLY A 163 -5.63 -4.45 19.10
N ARG A 164 -5.02 -5.18 20.04
CA ARG A 164 -3.58 -5.46 20.03
C ARG A 164 -3.23 -6.48 18.95
N LYS A 165 -2.20 -6.16 18.15
CA LYS A 165 -1.61 -7.04 17.13
C LYS A 165 -0.60 -7.99 17.77
N SER A 166 -0.65 -9.27 17.40
CA SER A 166 0.36 -10.28 17.76
C SER A 166 0.85 -10.98 16.50
N LEU A 167 2.17 -11.06 16.34
CA LEU A 167 2.79 -11.65 15.16
C LEU A 167 2.41 -13.13 15.01
N ARG A 168 1.95 -13.52 13.83
CA ARG A 168 1.52 -14.89 13.51
C ARG A 168 2.31 -15.55 12.39
N GLY A 169 2.97 -14.75 11.55
CA GLY A 169 3.90 -15.19 10.52
C GLY A 169 4.45 -13.99 9.77
N CYS A 170 5.72 -14.03 9.37
CA CYS A 170 6.36 -12.97 8.60
C CYS A 170 7.52 -13.54 7.78
N ILE A 171 7.35 -13.55 6.46
CA ILE A 171 8.38 -13.98 5.51
C ILE A 171 8.43 -12.98 4.36
N GLY A 172 9.62 -12.82 3.77
CA GLY A 172 9.86 -11.90 2.68
C GLY A 172 11.26 -12.08 2.10
N THR A 173 11.62 -11.20 1.18
CA THR A 173 12.91 -11.21 0.50
C THR A 173 13.45 -9.81 0.26
N PHE A 174 14.78 -9.73 0.23
CA PHE A 174 15.52 -8.53 -0.19
C PHE A 174 15.83 -8.51 -1.69
N GLU A 175 15.48 -9.57 -2.42
CA GLU A 175 15.54 -9.61 -3.88
C GLU A 175 14.26 -9.02 -4.48
N ALA A 176 14.38 -8.29 -5.59
CA ALA A 176 13.23 -7.71 -6.25
C ALA A 176 12.38 -8.81 -6.89
N GLN A 177 11.10 -8.89 -6.53
CA GLN A 177 10.14 -9.85 -7.07
C GLN A 177 9.07 -9.12 -7.86
N GLU A 178 8.53 -9.74 -8.91
CA GLU A 178 7.30 -9.26 -9.54
C GLU A 178 6.21 -9.15 -8.47
N LEU A 179 5.55 -7.99 -8.41
CA LEU A 179 4.67 -7.66 -7.29
C LEU A 179 3.55 -8.68 -7.09
N ALA A 180 2.86 -9.11 -8.15
CA ALA A 180 1.75 -10.06 -8.04
C ALA A 180 2.22 -11.43 -7.56
N ALA A 181 3.21 -12.02 -8.25
CA ALA A 181 3.77 -13.33 -7.92
C ALA A 181 4.42 -13.34 -6.53
N GLY A 182 5.15 -12.27 -6.19
CA GLY A 182 5.80 -12.13 -4.90
C GLY A 182 4.78 -11.99 -3.76
N LEU A 183 3.73 -11.17 -3.91
CA LEU A 183 2.69 -11.05 -2.89
C LEU A 183 1.96 -12.38 -2.67
N GLU A 184 1.60 -13.09 -3.74
CA GLU A 184 0.97 -14.41 -3.65
C GLU A 184 1.87 -15.41 -2.92
N SER A 185 3.09 -15.62 -3.42
CA SER A 185 4.04 -16.58 -2.86
C SER A 185 4.32 -16.28 -1.39
N TYR A 186 4.70 -15.04 -1.05
CA TYR A 186 5.05 -14.70 0.32
C TYR A 186 3.84 -14.61 1.25
N ALA A 187 2.61 -14.37 0.76
CA ALA A 187 1.40 -14.47 1.57
C ALA A 187 1.14 -15.91 2.03
N ILE A 188 1.32 -16.88 1.13
CA ILE A 188 1.16 -18.31 1.43
C ILE A 188 2.31 -18.82 2.29
N THR A 189 3.56 -18.56 1.91
CA THR A 189 4.75 -18.98 2.67
C THR A 189 4.74 -18.40 4.08
N SER A 190 4.40 -17.12 4.27
CA SER A 190 4.31 -16.53 5.62
C SER A 190 3.16 -17.08 6.46
N ALA A 191 2.12 -17.64 5.85
CA ALA A 191 1.00 -18.26 6.56
C ALA A 191 1.26 -19.72 6.96
N PHE A 192 2.01 -20.48 6.16
CA PHE A 192 2.13 -21.93 6.32
C PHE A 192 3.56 -22.42 6.59
N GLU A 193 4.58 -21.69 6.16
CA GLU A 193 5.98 -22.16 6.15
C GLU A 193 6.91 -21.33 7.06
N ASP A 194 6.38 -20.38 7.83
CA ASP A 194 7.16 -19.69 8.86
C ASP A 194 7.40 -20.64 10.04
N SER A 195 8.61 -21.23 10.10
CA SER A 195 8.98 -22.26 11.08
C SER A 195 8.88 -21.82 12.55
N ARG A 196 8.73 -20.52 12.84
CA ARG A 196 8.52 -20.01 14.20
C ARG A 196 7.09 -20.23 14.70
N PHE A 197 6.16 -20.53 13.81
CA PHE A 197 4.75 -20.67 14.13
C PHE A 197 4.16 -21.91 13.45
N THR A 198 3.06 -22.44 13.98
CA THR A 198 2.31 -23.49 13.27
C THR A 198 1.62 -22.92 12.04
N PRO A 199 1.28 -23.72 11.01
CA PRO A 199 0.47 -23.24 9.90
C PRO A 199 -0.83 -22.59 10.38
N ILE A 200 -1.23 -21.47 9.78
CA ILE A 200 -2.48 -20.79 10.14
C ILE A 200 -3.66 -21.73 9.73
N PRO A 201 -4.65 -21.99 10.61
CA PRO A 201 -5.84 -22.74 10.22
C PRO A 201 -6.90 -21.81 9.60
N ALA A 202 -7.76 -22.35 8.73
CA ALA A 202 -8.84 -21.59 8.09
C ALA A 202 -9.76 -20.88 9.11
N ALA A 203 -10.00 -21.49 10.26
CA ALA A 203 -10.81 -20.91 11.35
C ALA A 203 -10.18 -19.66 11.99
N ALA A 204 -8.88 -19.43 11.83
CA ALA A 204 -8.19 -18.26 12.38
C ALA A 204 -8.23 -17.05 11.44
N ILE A 205 -8.56 -17.21 10.15
CA ILE A 205 -8.59 -16.12 9.17
C ILE A 205 -9.40 -14.90 9.66
N PRO A 206 -10.60 -15.05 10.29
CA PRO A 206 -11.38 -13.92 10.77
C PRO A 206 -10.70 -13.04 11.82
N THR A 207 -9.64 -13.54 12.46
CA THR A 207 -8.89 -12.83 13.49
C THR A 207 -7.63 -12.16 12.95
N LEU A 208 -7.34 -12.29 11.65
CA LEU A 208 -6.08 -11.84 11.08
C LEU A 208 -6.08 -10.36 10.65
N SER A 209 -4.88 -9.80 10.62
CA SER A 209 -4.52 -8.60 9.89
C SER A 209 -3.28 -8.90 9.04
N CYS A 210 -3.33 -8.49 7.78
CA CYS A 210 -2.22 -8.50 6.86
C CYS A 210 -1.48 -7.16 6.95
N SER A 211 -0.16 -7.20 7.09
CA SER A 211 0.72 -6.05 6.96
C SER A 211 1.74 -6.36 5.86
N LEU A 212 1.91 -5.42 4.94
CA LEU A 212 2.81 -5.51 3.82
C LEU A 212 3.87 -4.42 3.91
N THR A 213 5.11 -4.80 3.61
CA THR A 213 6.20 -3.83 3.46
C THR A 213 6.84 -4.04 2.10
N LEU A 214 6.65 -3.09 1.19
CA LEU A 214 7.39 -3.02 -0.07
C LEU A 214 8.63 -2.17 0.17
N LEU A 215 9.81 -2.77 0.01
CA LEU A 215 11.07 -2.05 0.16
C LEU A 215 11.34 -1.23 -1.11
N GLY A 216 11.59 0.05 -0.93
CA GLY A 216 11.85 1.00 -2.00
C GLY A 216 12.84 2.07 -1.59
N SER A 217 13.06 3.02 -2.51
CA SER A 217 13.96 4.16 -2.30
C SER A 217 15.38 3.74 -1.90
N PHE A 218 15.94 2.74 -2.61
CA PHE A 218 17.33 2.32 -2.41
C PHE A 218 18.27 3.42 -2.90
N GLU A 219 18.85 4.16 -1.97
CA GLU A 219 19.73 5.28 -2.23
C GLU A 219 21.13 4.99 -1.68
N PRO A 220 22.19 5.09 -2.50
CA PRO A 220 23.55 5.03 -2.01
C PRO A 220 23.79 6.15 -0.99
N CYS A 221 24.35 5.80 0.17
CA CYS A 221 24.75 6.77 1.18
C CYS A 221 26.02 7.51 0.73
N THR A 222 26.08 8.82 0.99
CA THR A 222 27.27 9.64 0.70
C THR A 222 28.48 9.25 1.56
N ASN A 223 28.23 8.79 2.77
CA ASN A 223 29.21 8.20 3.68
C ASN A 223 28.57 7.05 4.45
N ALA A 224 29.38 6.24 5.16
CA ALA A 224 28.87 5.05 5.86
C ALA A 224 27.74 5.34 6.89
N LEU A 225 27.67 6.56 7.43
CA LEU A 225 26.75 6.95 8.50
C LEU A 225 25.60 7.86 8.02
N ASP A 226 25.48 8.09 6.71
CA ASP A 226 24.46 8.91 6.05
C ASP A 226 23.14 8.13 5.92
N TRP A 227 22.53 7.86 7.06
CA TRP A 227 21.21 7.26 7.22
C TRP A 227 20.65 7.64 8.59
N VAL A 228 19.37 7.37 8.88
CA VAL A 228 18.73 7.77 10.14
C VAL A 228 18.24 6.52 10.87
N LEU A 229 18.65 6.36 12.15
CA LEU A 229 18.24 5.25 13.00
C LEU A 229 16.72 5.25 13.16
N GLY A 230 16.10 4.07 13.06
CA GLY A 230 14.64 3.90 13.17
C GLY A 230 13.85 4.35 11.95
N VAL A 231 14.47 5.02 10.98
CA VAL A 231 13.79 5.51 9.78
C VAL A 231 14.24 4.73 8.55
N HIS A 232 15.54 4.52 8.39
CA HIS A 232 16.11 3.85 7.23
C HIS A 232 16.52 2.42 7.54
N GLY A 233 16.17 1.51 6.63
CA GLY A 233 16.84 0.23 6.53
C GLY A 233 18.18 0.42 5.83
N ILE A 234 19.13 -0.46 6.09
CA ILE A 234 20.49 -0.35 5.58
C ILE A 234 20.96 -1.68 5.00
N ARG A 235 21.54 -1.60 3.80
CA ARG A 235 22.19 -2.71 3.11
C ARG A 235 23.64 -2.35 2.89
N ILE A 236 24.54 -3.20 3.37
CA ILE A 236 25.98 -3.04 3.14
C ILE A 236 26.46 -4.00 2.07
N SER A 237 27.48 -3.59 1.34
CA SER A 237 28.28 -4.47 0.48
C SER A 237 29.73 -4.05 0.51
N PHE A 238 30.65 -5.01 0.56
CA PHE A 238 32.08 -4.74 0.55
C PHE A 238 32.86 -5.94 0.03
N ILE A 239 34.14 -5.74 -0.28
CA ILE A 239 35.05 -6.79 -0.73
C ILE A 239 36.15 -6.95 0.32
N ASN A 240 36.35 -8.18 0.78
CA ASN A 240 37.44 -8.56 1.67
C ASN A 240 38.13 -9.83 1.16
N ARG A 241 39.46 -9.83 1.06
CA ARG A 241 40.26 -10.97 0.54
C ARG A 241 39.72 -11.55 -0.79
N GLY A 242 39.31 -10.68 -1.71
CA GLY A 242 38.78 -11.06 -3.02
C GLY A 242 37.37 -11.67 -3.02
N ARG A 243 36.69 -11.73 -1.87
CA ARG A 243 35.29 -12.19 -1.74
C ARG A 243 34.36 -11.00 -1.48
N ARG A 244 33.18 -11.02 -2.11
CA ARG A 244 32.12 -10.04 -1.87
C ARG A 244 31.26 -10.47 -0.69
N TYR A 245 31.02 -9.53 0.20
CA TYR A 245 30.19 -9.68 1.39
C TYR A 245 29.02 -8.71 1.31
N GLY A 246 27.90 -9.07 1.93
CA GLY A 246 26.75 -8.19 2.04
C GLY A 246 25.77 -8.66 3.10
N ALA A 247 25.10 -7.70 3.74
CA ALA A 247 24.07 -7.95 4.72
C ALA A 247 23.09 -6.77 4.76
N THR A 248 21.91 -7.01 5.30
CA THR A 248 20.83 -6.02 5.37
C THR A 248 20.15 -6.03 6.74
N TYR A 249 19.79 -4.86 7.25
CA TYR A 249 18.92 -4.69 8.40
C TYR A 249 17.72 -3.80 8.08
N LEU A 250 16.57 -4.18 8.63
CA LEU A 250 15.36 -3.37 8.64
C LEU A 250 15.53 -2.14 9.55
N PRO A 251 14.75 -1.06 9.34
CA PRO A 251 14.84 0.17 10.14
C PRO A 251 14.71 -0.03 11.65
N ASP A 252 13.90 -1.02 12.05
CA ASP A 252 13.51 -1.25 13.44
C ASP A 252 14.61 -1.99 14.24
N VAL A 253 15.42 -2.82 13.59
CA VAL A 253 16.43 -3.69 14.25
C VAL A 253 17.47 -2.91 15.08
N PRO A 254 18.10 -1.84 14.55
CA PRO A 254 19.07 -1.07 15.33
C PRO A 254 18.46 -0.42 16.58
N VAL A 255 17.20 0.01 16.49
CA VAL A 255 16.50 0.68 17.57
C VAL A 255 16.12 -0.31 18.66
N GLU A 256 15.58 -1.46 18.29
CA GLU A 256 15.22 -2.54 19.24
C GLU A 256 16.43 -3.04 20.03
N GLN A 257 17.61 -3.07 19.41
CA GLN A 257 18.85 -3.50 20.07
C GLN A 257 19.56 -2.37 20.83
N GLY A 258 19.10 -1.12 20.70
CA GLY A 258 19.77 0.05 21.28
C GLY A 258 21.15 0.33 20.69
N TRP A 259 21.38 -0.04 19.43
CA TRP A 259 22.68 0.13 18.76
C TRP A 259 22.85 1.55 18.18
N THR A 260 24.06 2.09 18.28
CA THR A 260 24.46 3.27 17.51
C THR A 260 24.66 2.92 16.03
N LYS A 261 24.77 3.92 15.15
CA LYS A 261 25.03 3.69 13.72
C LYS A 261 26.30 2.88 13.49
N GLU A 262 27.37 3.18 14.22
CA GLU A 262 28.67 2.52 14.12
C GLU A 262 28.59 1.06 14.59
N GLN A 263 27.91 0.82 15.72
CA GLN A 263 27.66 -0.53 16.24
C GLN A 263 26.83 -1.36 15.24
N THR A 264 25.82 -0.73 14.64
CA THR A 264 24.96 -1.36 13.63
C THR A 264 25.76 -1.80 12.40
N LEU A 265 26.63 -0.94 11.86
CA LEU A 265 27.46 -1.30 10.71
C LEU A 265 28.46 -2.41 11.03
N ARG A 266 29.07 -2.38 12.23
CA ARG A 266 29.94 -3.48 12.68
C ARG A 266 29.17 -4.79 12.73
N SER A 267 27.99 -4.79 13.36
CA SER A 267 27.14 -5.97 13.45
C SER A 267 26.69 -6.47 12.07
N LEU A 268 26.42 -5.57 11.12
CA LEU A 268 26.14 -5.96 9.73
C LEU A 268 27.33 -6.62 9.05
N MET A 269 28.54 -6.11 9.25
CA MET A 269 29.74 -6.74 8.70
C MET A 269 29.92 -8.14 9.29
N GLU A 270 29.76 -8.31 10.59
CA GLU A 270 29.79 -9.60 11.27
C GLU A 270 28.70 -10.55 10.74
N LYS A 271 27.47 -10.04 10.58
CA LYS A 271 26.34 -10.78 9.97
C LYS A 271 26.62 -11.18 8.52
N ALA A 272 27.36 -10.38 7.77
CA ALA A 272 27.80 -10.71 6.42
C ALA A 272 28.87 -11.82 6.41
N GLY A 273 29.45 -12.16 7.56
CA GLY A 273 30.51 -13.15 7.72
C GLY A 273 31.91 -12.56 7.77
N TRP A 274 32.06 -11.28 8.11
CA TRP A 274 33.35 -10.65 8.39
C TRP A 274 33.77 -10.89 9.84
N ASP A 275 34.97 -11.42 10.03
CA ASP A 275 35.52 -11.88 11.31
C ASP A 275 36.38 -10.84 12.03
N GLY A 276 36.42 -9.60 11.53
CA GLY A 276 37.30 -8.56 12.05
C GLY A 276 38.72 -8.68 11.50
N GLY A 277 39.16 -7.68 10.74
CA GLY A 277 40.54 -7.59 10.27
C GLY A 277 41.53 -7.60 11.45
N HIS A 278 42.32 -8.66 11.56
CA HIS A 278 43.51 -8.80 12.42
C HIS A 278 43.33 -8.81 13.96
N GLU A 279 42.13 -8.92 14.52
CA GLU A 279 41.99 -9.32 15.92
C GLU A 279 40.97 -10.45 16.07
N SER A 280 41.35 -11.61 15.51
CA SER A 280 40.67 -12.87 15.80
C SER A 280 40.47 -12.99 17.30
N MET A 281 39.25 -13.35 17.70
CA MET A 281 38.84 -13.64 19.07
C MET A 281 39.80 -14.63 19.78
N THR A 282 40.58 -15.41 19.02
CA THR A 282 41.69 -16.23 19.54
C THR A 282 42.80 -15.45 20.23
N ARG A 283 43.09 -14.19 19.86
CA ARG A 283 44.04 -13.33 20.60
C ARG A 283 43.44 -12.66 21.84
N ARG A 284 42.12 -12.45 21.87
CA ARG A 284 41.42 -11.92 23.05
C ARG A 284 41.38 -12.91 24.22
N PHE A 285 41.40 -14.22 23.92
CA PHE A 285 41.54 -15.26 24.96
C PHE A 285 42.99 -15.52 25.38
N LEU A 286 43.98 -15.20 24.55
CA LEU A 286 45.40 -15.38 24.87
C LEU A 286 46.05 -14.15 25.55
N ARG A 287 45.40 -12.98 25.51
CA ARG A 287 45.87 -11.77 26.19
C ARG A 287 45.10 -11.60 27.50
N GLY A 288 45.65 -12.23 28.55
CA GLY A 288 45.12 -12.18 29.91
C GLY A 288 44.83 -10.75 30.38
N SER A 289 43.76 -10.65 31.16
CA SER A 289 43.30 -9.49 31.94
C SER A 289 44.39 -8.46 32.24
N SER A 290 44.46 -7.39 31.45
CA SER A 290 45.12 -6.15 31.85
C SER A 290 44.81 -5.00 30.90
N SER A 291 44.36 -3.90 31.52
CA SER A 291 44.28 -2.53 31.00
C SER A 291 43.07 -2.18 30.12
N GLY A 292 42.15 -1.44 30.76
CA GLY A 292 41.38 -0.43 30.05
C GLY A 292 42.34 0.60 29.47
N GLY A 293 42.29 0.75 28.15
CA GLY A 293 42.99 1.77 27.41
C GLY A 293 42.14 2.13 26.21
N HIS A 294 41.53 3.32 26.26
CA HIS A 294 41.01 3.96 25.06
C HIS A 294 42.21 4.19 24.14
N THR A 295 42.40 3.36 23.11
CA THR A 295 43.30 3.66 22.00
C THR A 295 42.64 4.73 21.13
N PRO A 296 43.14 5.97 21.10
CA PRO A 296 42.60 7.02 20.25
C PRO A 296 43.19 6.81 18.86
N GLY A 297 42.47 6.08 18.01
CA GLY A 297 42.91 5.82 16.64
C GLY A 297 42.43 4.51 16.01
N SER A 298 41.40 3.84 16.55
CA SER A 298 40.83 2.69 15.86
C SER A 298 40.16 3.19 14.56
N SER A 299 40.79 2.93 13.41
CA SER A 299 40.15 3.09 12.12
C SER A 299 38.79 2.38 12.15
N LYS A 300 37.78 3.01 11.56
CA LYS A 300 36.43 2.44 11.58
C LYS A 300 36.47 1.07 10.88
N PRO A 301 35.71 0.05 11.34
CA PRO A 301 35.79 -1.30 10.79
C PRO A 301 35.68 -1.37 9.27
N TRP A 302 34.81 -0.54 8.69
CA TRP A 302 34.58 -0.45 7.25
C TRP A 302 35.70 0.24 6.45
N GLU A 303 36.65 0.92 7.10
CA GLU A 303 37.84 1.48 6.47
C GLU A 303 38.91 0.40 6.19
N GLN A 304 38.77 -0.78 6.81
CA GLN A 304 39.70 -1.90 6.66
C GLN A 304 39.37 -2.80 5.47
N VAL A 305 38.24 -2.57 4.80
CA VAL A 305 37.76 -3.36 3.67
C VAL A 305 37.66 -2.51 2.42
N SER A 306 37.78 -3.16 1.26
CA SER A 306 37.70 -2.48 -0.04
C SER A 306 36.25 -2.36 -0.52
N ASP A 307 35.95 -1.29 -1.27
CA ASP A 307 34.64 -1.03 -1.90
C ASP A 307 33.46 -1.10 -0.90
N PHE A 308 33.64 -0.56 0.30
CA PHE A 308 32.55 -0.51 1.28
C PHE A 308 31.48 0.47 0.84
N ARG A 309 30.26 -0.06 0.62
CA ARG A 309 29.08 0.72 0.23
C ARG A 309 27.97 0.47 1.22
N VAL A 310 27.27 1.55 1.53
CA VAL A 310 26.03 1.52 2.30
C VAL A 310 24.93 2.06 1.39
N VAL A 311 23.82 1.34 1.33
CA VAL A 311 22.59 1.77 0.67
C VAL A 311 21.52 1.87 1.74
N LYS A 312 20.95 3.06 1.89
CA LYS A 312 19.76 3.28 2.72
C LYS A 312 18.51 2.99 1.90
N TYR A 313 17.47 2.49 2.54
CA TYR A 313 16.17 2.27 1.91
C TYR A 313 15.03 2.50 2.91
N GLN A 314 13.83 2.66 2.39
CA GLN A 314 12.62 2.83 3.18
C GLN A 314 11.59 1.74 2.81
N GLY A 315 10.81 1.33 3.80
CA GLY A 315 9.69 0.43 3.59
C GLY A 315 8.40 1.22 3.40
N LEU A 316 7.73 1.03 2.27
CA LEU A 316 6.36 1.48 2.07
C LEU A 316 5.45 0.45 2.74
N LYS A 317 4.90 0.81 3.91
CA LYS A 317 4.07 -0.05 4.73
C LYS A 317 2.59 0.17 4.42
N ALA A 318 1.83 -0.91 4.27
CA ALA A 318 0.37 -0.91 4.26
C ALA A 318 -0.14 -2.02 5.17
N SER A 319 -1.33 -1.86 5.74
CA SER A 319 -1.97 -2.95 6.48
C SER A 319 -3.48 -2.92 6.32
N ALA A 320 -4.09 -4.09 6.36
CA ALA A 320 -5.53 -4.25 6.44
C ALA A 320 -5.89 -5.39 7.41
N SER A 321 -7.02 -5.25 8.07
CA SER A 321 -7.67 -6.28 8.87
C SER A 321 -8.58 -7.16 8.02
N TYR A 322 -8.90 -8.34 8.52
CA TYR A 322 -9.92 -9.20 7.93
C TYR A 322 -11.27 -8.49 7.81
N ALA A 323 -11.64 -7.66 8.78
CA ALA A 323 -12.91 -6.94 8.77
C ALA A 323 -13.00 -5.96 7.59
N GLU A 324 -11.94 -5.18 7.36
CA GLU A 324 -11.86 -4.26 6.20
C GLU A 324 -11.90 -5.02 4.87
N TRP A 325 -11.20 -6.15 4.78
CA TRP A 325 -11.25 -7.01 3.59
C TRP A 325 -12.65 -7.60 3.36
N GLN A 326 -13.34 -8.03 4.41
CA GLN A 326 -14.71 -8.56 4.29
C GLN A 326 -15.72 -7.48 3.91
N GLU A 327 -15.62 -6.28 4.48
CA GLU A 327 -16.47 -5.14 4.11
C GLU A 327 -16.32 -4.83 2.61
N TRP A 328 -15.08 -4.73 2.13
CA TRP A 328 -14.79 -4.56 0.71
C TRP A 328 -15.36 -5.72 -0.12
N ARG A 329 -15.16 -6.97 0.29
CA ARG A 329 -15.66 -8.15 -0.44
C ARG A 329 -17.19 -8.17 -0.54
N GLN A 330 -17.89 -7.80 0.54
CA GLN A 330 -19.35 -7.68 0.55
C GLN A 330 -19.82 -6.57 -0.38
N TRP A 331 -19.14 -5.42 -0.39
CA TRP A 331 -19.42 -4.35 -1.35
C TRP A 331 -19.21 -4.81 -2.79
N VAL A 332 -18.12 -5.52 -3.09
CA VAL A 332 -17.90 -6.09 -4.43
C VAL A 332 -19.05 -7.02 -4.80
N LEU A 333 -19.45 -7.95 -3.92
CA LEU A 333 -20.58 -8.86 -4.19
C LEU A 333 -21.94 -8.16 -4.35
N SER A 334 -22.10 -6.93 -3.84
CA SER A 334 -23.30 -6.13 -4.06
C SER A 334 -23.37 -5.50 -5.46
N LEU A 335 -22.24 -5.43 -6.17
CA LEU A 335 -22.20 -5.00 -7.56
C LEU A 335 -22.80 -6.10 -8.45
N GLY A 336 -23.57 -5.69 -9.46
CA GLY A 336 -24.21 -6.64 -10.39
C GLY A 336 -23.22 -7.55 -11.14
N ASP A 337 -21.97 -7.12 -11.32
CA ASP A 337 -20.86 -7.85 -11.96
C ASP A 337 -19.80 -8.36 -10.97
N GLY A 338 -20.00 -8.15 -9.66
CA GLY A 338 -18.96 -8.39 -8.66
C GLY A 338 -18.75 -9.87 -8.32
N SER A 339 -19.80 -10.69 -8.43
CA SER A 339 -19.69 -12.14 -8.31
C SER A 339 -18.84 -12.74 -9.43
N GLU A 340 -19.04 -12.30 -10.67
CA GLU A 340 -18.24 -12.72 -11.82
C GLU A 340 -16.77 -12.33 -11.64
N LYS A 341 -16.48 -11.09 -11.20
CA LYS A 341 -15.09 -10.65 -10.98
C LYS A 341 -14.36 -11.40 -9.86
N LEU A 342 -15.06 -11.82 -8.80
CA LEU A 342 -14.46 -12.57 -7.67
C LEU A 342 -14.40 -14.08 -7.90
N LEU A 343 -15.27 -14.64 -8.74
CA LEU A 343 -15.43 -16.09 -8.91
C LEU A 343 -14.99 -16.60 -10.30
N SER A 344 -14.82 -15.71 -11.28
CA SER A 344 -14.20 -16.02 -12.57
C SER A 344 -12.93 -15.18 -12.72
N PRO A 345 -11.76 -15.70 -12.31
CA PRO A 345 -10.51 -15.09 -12.72
C PRO A 345 -10.49 -15.12 -14.25
N ALA A 346 -10.42 -13.94 -14.87
CA ALA A 346 -10.33 -13.85 -16.32
C ALA A 346 -9.06 -14.60 -16.76
N VAL A 347 -9.28 -15.69 -17.53
CA VAL A 347 -8.24 -16.53 -18.17
C VAL A 347 -7.35 -15.71 -19.09
#